data_AF-A0A936N0Y0-F1
#
_entry.id   AF-A0A936N0Y0-F1
#
_cell.length_a   1.000
_cell.length_b   1.000
_cell.length_c   1.000
_cell.angle_alpha   90.00
_cell.angle_beta   90.00
_cell.angle_gamma   90.00
#
_symmetry.space_group_name_H-M   'P 1'
#
loop_
_entity.id
_entity.type
_entity.pdbx_description
1 polymer ?
#
loop_
_entity_poly.entity_id
_entity_poly.type
_entity_poly.pdbx_seq_one_letter_code
_entity_poly.pdbx_strand_id
1 'polypeptide(L)'
;MRPCSVIVGMLLAPSIALAQTPPWENPLMMSWSNDGVTFGPPAMFQDSSGVPSAVRWRGDTLACVFQWFRQPDPSPTWDPVAVKFSYDNGASWSGPEPIDVNGLPPGYQRPFDPTLTVLDGDSLRIYFSSSDGMPGMGLDSTVNTYSAIGTDGIHYTFEPGARVDVSDNRVIDPAVIHFGPGWHYAAPAGAP
;
A
#
# COMPACT_ATOMS: atom_id res chain seq x y z
N MET A 1 -63.43 19.40 21.32
CA MET A 1 -62.11 18.82 21.60
C MET A 1 -61.49 18.40 20.27
N ARG A 2 -60.39 19.04 19.85
CA ARG A 2 -59.67 18.70 18.61
C ARG A 2 -58.53 17.73 18.97
N PRO A 3 -58.27 16.67 18.19
CA PRO A 3 -57.12 15.82 18.45
C PRO A 3 -55.84 16.53 17.99
N CYS A 4 -54.84 16.53 18.86
CA CYS A 4 -53.49 17.00 18.59
C CYS A 4 -52.71 15.83 18.00
N SER A 5 -52.44 15.87 16.69
CA SER A 5 -51.57 14.87 16.05
C SER A 5 -50.11 15.27 16.24
N VAL A 6 -49.37 14.47 16.99
CA VAL A 6 -47.91 14.59 17.11
C VAL A 6 -47.29 13.85 15.92
N ILE A 7 -46.65 14.61 15.02
CA ILE A 7 -45.79 14.05 13.97
C ILE A 7 -44.43 13.76 14.60
N VAL A 8 -44.09 12.48 14.72
CA VAL A 8 -42.72 12.05 15.07
C VAL A 8 -41.88 12.12 13.79
N GLY A 9 -41.12 13.21 13.64
CA GLY A 9 -40.10 13.31 12.60
C GLY A 9 -38.90 12.45 12.97
N MET A 10 -38.71 11.33 12.28
CA MET A 10 -37.46 10.56 12.34
C MET A 10 -36.36 11.39 11.66
N LEU A 11 -35.51 12.04 12.45
CA LEU A 11 -34.25 12.58 11.94
C LEU A 11 -33.33 11.40 11.60
N LEU A 12 -33.21 11.10 10.31
CA LEU A 12 -32.08 10.34 9.79
C LEU A 12 -30.88 11.28 9.81
N ALA A 13 -30.11 11.25 10.89
CA ALA A 13 -28.76 11.81 10.87
C ALA A 13 -27.92 10.91 9.96
N PRO A 14 -27.36 11.39 8.83
CA PRO A 14 -26.38 10.61 8.11
C PRO A 14 -25.21 10.39 9.05
N SER A 15 -24.89 9.12 9.33
CA SER A 15 -23.62 8.75 9.91
C SER A 15 -22.55 9.17 8.91
N ILE A 16 -21.99 10.37 9.09
CA ILE A 16 -20.75 10.74 8.45
C ILE A 16 -19.72 9.81 9.09
N ALA A 17 -19.45 8.68 8.44
CA ALA A 17 -18.22 7.96 8.67
C ALA A 17 -17.12 9.02 8.56
N LEU A 18 -16.34 9.21 9.64
CA LEU A 18 -15.19 10.09 9.62
C LEU A 18 -14.17 9.45 8.65
N ALA A 19 -14.32 9.73 7.36
CA ALA A 19 -13.33 9.39 6.36
C ALA A 19 -12.04 10.10 6.79
N GLN A 20 -10.96 9.35 6.92
CA GLN A 20 -9.64 9.95 7.12
C GLN A 20 -9.39 10.95 5.98
N THR A 21 -8.73 12.05 6.29
CA THR A 21 -8.17 12.91 5.25
C THR A 21 -7.26 12.07 4.36
N PRO A 22 -7.24 12.33 3.05
CA PRO A 22 -6.60 11.43 2.10
C PRO A 22 -5.08 11.38 2.28
N PRO A 23 -4.41 10.31 1.83
CA PRO A 23 -2.98 10.10 2.11
C PRO A 23 -2.07 11.18 1.51
N TRP A 24 -2.49 11.90 0.47
CA TRP A 24 -1.72 13.03 -0.08
C TRP A 24 -1.72 14.28 0.81
N GLU A 25 -2.67 14.39 1.74
CA GLU A 25 -2.74 15.46 2.74
C GLU A 25 -2.17 15.04 4.10
N ASN A 26 -1.62 13.81 4.21
CA ASN A 26 -1.20 13.25 5.49
C ASN A 26 0.22 12.66 5.41
N PRO A 27 1.01 12.81 6.49
CA PRO A 27 2.29 12.16 6.57
C PRO A 27 2.14 10.69 6.93
N LEU A 28 3.00 9.85 6.34
CA LEU A 28 3.33 8.55 6.87
C LEU A 28 4.18 8.72 8.13
N MET A 29 3.75 8.10 9.22
CA MET A 29 4.38 8.18 10.53
C MET A 29 5.05 6.86 10.91
N MET A 30 6.11 6.91 11.70
CA MET A 30 6.84 5.75 12.22
C MET A 30 6.93 5.84 13.75
N SER A 31 6.80 4.72 14.44
CA SER A 31 7.03 4.61 15.89
C SER A 31 7.83 3.35 16.22
N TRP A 32 8.49 3.38 17.38
CA TRP A 32 9.34 2.30 17.89
C TRP A 32 8.68 1.56 19.05
N SER A 33 8.89 0.26 19.09
CA SER A 33 8.47 -0.61 20.18
C SER A 33 9.56 -1.63 20.50
N ASN A 34 9.74 -1.94 21.79
CA ASN A 34 10.65 -2.99 22.26
C ASN A 34 9.93 -4.31 22.55
N ASP A 35 8.59 -4.31 22.60
CA ASP A 35 7.74 -5.44 22.97
C ASP A 35 6.69 -5.78 21.90
N GLY A 36 6.59 -4.98 20.85
CA GLY A 36 5.59 -5.11 19.78
C GLY A 36 4.18 -4.68 20.19
N VAL A 37 4.00 -4.11 21.39
CA VAL A 37 2.69 -3.76 21.97
C VAL A 37 2.65 -2.30 22.41
N THR A 38 3.69 -1.84 23.08
CA THR A 38 3.86 -0.47 23.56
C THR A 38 4.71 0.30 22.56
N PHE A 39 4.14 1.34 21.96
CA PHE A 39 4.80 2.18 20.98
C PHE A 39 5.14 3.54 21.57
N GLY A 40 6.33 4.04 21.24
CA GLY A 40 6.75 5.40 21.59
C GLY A 40 5.97 6.48 20.82
N PRO A 41 6.28 7.76 21.07
CA PRO A 41 5.76 8.86 20.27
C PRO A 41 6.13 8.67 18.79
N PRO A 42 5.18 8.81 17.85
CA PRO A 42 5.48 8.70 16.43
C PRO A 42 6.29 9.91 15.93
N ALA A 43 7.15 9.66 14.95
CA ALA A 43 7.85 10.68 14.19
C ALA A 43 7.44 10.60 12.71
N MET A 44 7.54 11.70 11.98
CA MET A 44 7.28 11.71 10.55
C MET A 44 8.32 10.86 9.82
N PHE A 45 7.85 9.91 9.02
CA PHE A 45 8.69 9.08 8.15
C PHE A 45 8.80 9.69 6.75
N GLN A 46 7.65 10.08 6.17
CA GLN A 46 7.56 10.71 4.86
C GLN A 46 6.26 11.51 4.75
N ASP A 47 6.32 12.73 4.23
CA ASP A 47 5.12 13.53 3.99
C ASP A 47 4.39 13.06 2.72
N SER A 48 3.08 13.34 2.65
CA SER A 48 2.17 12.99 1.55
C SER A 48 2.37 11.56 1.07
N SER A 49 2.18 10.59 1.95
CA SER A 49 2.45 9.18 1.66
C SER A 49 1.59 8.23 2.50
N GLY A 50 1.46 6.99 2.01
CA GLY A 50 0.65 5.98 2.66
C GLY A 50 1.01 4.56 2.21
N VAL A 51 0.28 3.59 2.74
CA VAL A 51 0.39 2.16 2.40
C VAL A 51 1.84 1.62 2.50
N PRO A 52 2.47 1.71 3.69
CA PRO A 52 3.84 1.26 3.87
C PRO A 52 3.96 -0.27 3.97
N SER A 53 5.07 -0.80 3.48
CA SER A 53 5.52 -2.16 3.77
C SER A 53 7.03 -2.16 4.01
N ALA A 54 7.47 -2.74 5.13
CA ALA A 54 8.87 -2.75 5.52
C ALA A 54 9.37 -4.17 5.78
N VAL A 55 10.59 -4.44 5.33
CA VAL A 55 11.30 -5.71 5.58
C VAL A 55 12.73 -5.45 6.04
N ARG A 56 13.24 -6.35 6.86
CA ARG A 56 14.68 -6.46 7.10
C ARG A 56 15.31 -7.25 5.96
N TRP A 57 16.35 -6.68 5.35
CA TRP A 57 17.07 -7.19 4.19
C TRP A 57 18.58 -7.13 4.46
N ARG A 58 19.38 -7.99 3.81
CA ARG A 58 20.86 -7.99 3.83
C ARG A 58 21.49 -7.50 5.15
N GLY A 59 21.54 -8.38 6.15
CA GLY A 59 22.06 -8.01 7.47
C GLY A 59 21.08 -7.14 8.24
N ASP A 60 21.48 -5.91 8.59
CA ASP A 60 20.66 -4.94 9.34
C ASP A 60 20.02 -3.87 8.44
N THR A 61 20.04 -4.06 7.12
CA THR A 61 19.40 -3.11 6.19
C THR A 61 17.89 -3.23 6.34
N LEU A 62 17.17 -2.12 6.44
CA LEU A 62 15.71 -2.09 6.32
C LEU A 62 15.35 -1.46 4.98
N ALA A 63 14.42 -2.08 4.25
CA ALA A 63 13.80 -1.50 3.08
C ALA A 63 12.33 -1.24 3.40
N CYS A 64 11.84 -0.03 3.13
CA CYS A 64 10.45 0.35 3.33
C CYS A 64 9.91 0.96 2.04
N VAL A 65 8.92 0.31 1.44
CA VAL A 65 8.17 0.83 0.29
C VAL A 65 6.86 1.44 0.73
N PHE A 66 6.36 2.42 -0.02
CA PHE A 66 5.11 3.13 0.26
C PHE A 66 4.63 3.84 -1.01
N GLN A 67 3.35 4.20 -1.05
CA GLN A 67 2.82 5.12 -2.07
C GLN A 67 3.17 6.56 -1.73
N TRP A 68 3.64 7.32 -2.73
CA TRP A 68 4.13 8.69 -2.53
C TRP A 68 3.43 9.71 -3.41
N PHE A 69 2.73 10.66 -2.80
CA PHE A 69 1.92 11.69 -3.48
C PHE A 69 2.69 13.02 -3.56
N ARG A 70 3.87 12.98 -4.19
CA ARG A 70 4.87 14.07 -4.15
C ARG A 70 4.38 15.41 -4.73
N GLN A 71 3.64 15.34 -5.83
CA GLN A 71 3.07 16.50 -6.53
C GLN A 71 1.54 16.35 -6.53
N PRO A 72 0.74 17.33 -6.95
CA PRO A 72 -0.70 17.13 -7.10
C PRO A 72 -1.06 16.28 -8.32
N ASP A 73 -2.19 15.57 -8.27
CA ASP A 73 -2.86 14.99 -9.44
C ASP A 73 -3.18 16.09 -10.47
N PRO A 74 -2.88 15.94 -11.78
CA PRO A 74 -2.42 14.74 -12.51
C PRO A 74 -0.93 14.72 -12.89
N SER A 75 -0.04 15.11 -11.98
CA SER A 75 1.40 15.02 -12.24
C SER A 75 1.82 13.59 -12.61
N PRO A 76 2.77 13.40 -13.56
CA PRO A 76 3.39 12.10 -13.82
C PRO A 76 4.11 11.48 -12.61
N THR A 77 4.36 12.27 -11.56
CA THR A 77 4.96 11.82 -10.30
C THR A 77 3.93 11.72 -9.17
N TRP A 78 2.63 11.75 -9.52
CA TRP A 78 1.53 11.43 -8.61
C TRP A 78 1.48 9.93 -8.34
N ASP A 79 1.55 9.59 -7.05
CA ASP A 79 1.29 8.24 -6.55
C ASP A 79 2.16 7.11 -7.15
N PRO A 80 3.48 7.28 -7.43
CA PRO A 80 4.35 6.13 -7.59
C PRO A 80 4.57 5.41 -6.26
N VAL A 81 4.92 4.13 -6.35
CA VAL A 81 5.58 3.44 -5.25
C VAL A 81 7.01 3.96 -5.14
N ALA A 82 7.43 4.32 -3.93
CA ALA A 82 8.79 4.73 -3.60
C ALA A 82 9.36 3.84 -2.50
N VAL A 83 10.68 3.83 -2.37
CA VAL A 83 11.43 3.11 -1.35
C VAL A 83 12.31 4.07 -0.54
N LYS A 84 12.49 3.76 0.74
CA LYS A 84 13.56 4.28 1.58
C LYS A 84 14.34 3.11 2.17
N PHE A 85 15.64 3.33 2.37
CA PHE A 85 16.52 2.38 3.04
C PHE A 85 17.03 2.93 4.35
N SER A 86 17.18 2.06 5.34
CA SER A 86 17.98 2.31 6.53
C SER A 86 19.11 1.30 6.60
N TYR A 87 20.31 1.78 6.96
CA TYR A 87 21.52 0.97 7.13
C TYR A 87 21.96 0.88 8.60
N ASP A 88 21.16 1.44 9.51
CA ASP A 88 21.43 1.57 10.94
C ASP A 88 20.22 1.12 11.77
N ASN A 89 19.55 0.06 11.31
CA ASN A 89 18.39 -0.56 11.94
C ASN A 89 17.28 0.44 12.27
N GLY A 90 16.99 1.35 11.32
CA GLY A 90 15.91 2.33 11.32
C GLY A 90 16.21 3.66 12.02
N ALA A 91 17.41 3.86 12.57
CA ALA A 91 17.77 5.11 13.25
C ALA A 91 17.80 6.31 12.27
N SER A 92 18.22 6.08 11.03
CA SER A 92 18.15 7.03 9.93
C SER A 92 17.71 6.34 8.64
N TRP A 93 17.15 7.14 7.72
CA TRP A 93 16.63 6.66 6.44
C TRP A 93 17.13 7.54 5.30
N SER A 94 17.31 6.93 4.13
CA SER A 94 17.59 7.64 2.88
C SER A 94 16.45 8.58 2.49
N GLY A 95 16.69 9.42 1.48
CA GLY A 95 15.60 10.07 0.75
C GLY A 95 14.69 9.05 0.06
N PRO A 96 13.41 9.40 -0.20
CA PRO A 96 12.50 8.56 -0.97
C PRO A 96 12.95 8.48 -2.43
N GLU A 97 12.98 7.27 -3.00
CA GLU A 97 13.31 7.03 -4.40
C GLU A 97 12.19 6.21 -5.06
N PRO A 98 11.56 6.68 -6.16
CA PRO A 98 10.58 5.88 -6.89
C PRO A 98 11.20 4.56 -7.38
N ILE A 99 10.44 3.48 -7.28
CA ILE A 99 10.87 2.19 -7.87
C ILE A 99 10.65 2.21 -9.39
N ASP A 100 11.38 1.35 -10.09
CA ASP A 100 11.22 1.09 -11.52
C ASP A 100 10.85 -0.38 -11.74
N VAL A 101 9.68 -0.64 -12.34
CA VAL A 101 9.19 -1.98 -12.65
C VAL A 101 9.33 -2.23 -14.15
N ASN A 102 10.43 -2.85 -14.53
CA ASN A 102 10.74 -3.22 -15.90
C ASN A 102 9.85 -4.36 -16.38
N GLY A 103 9.32 -4.24 -17.60
CA GLY A 103 8.52 -5.29 -18.23
C GLY A 103 7.05 -5.32 -17.80
N LEU A 104 6.55 -4.29 -17.10
CA LEU A 104 5.11 -4.12 -16.90
C LEU A 104 4.42 -3.98 -18.27
N PRO A 105 3.36 -4.77 -18.59
CA PRO A 105 2.76 -4.73 -19.91
C PRO A 105 2.19 -3.36 -20.26
N PRO A 106 2.31 -2.90 -21.53
CA PRO A 106 1.69 -1.65 -21.97
C PRO A 106 0.19 -1.64 -21.70
N GLY A 107 -0.32 -0.54 -21.13
CA GLY A 107 -1.74 -0.38 -20.80
C GLY A 107 -2.10 -0.75 -19.37
N TYR A 108 -1.22 -1.43 -18.63
CA TYR A 108 -1.47 -1.71 -17.22
C TYR A 108 -1.47 -0.42 -16.40
N GLN A 109 -2.33 -0.37 -15.39
CA GLN A 109 -2.26 0.64 -14.36
C GLN A 109 -0.91 0.54 -13.63
N ARG A 110 -0.34 1.67 -13.25
CA ARG A 110 0.87 1.69 -12.41
C ARG A 110 0.70 0.82 -11.15
N PRO A 111 1.79 0.29 -10.57
CA PRO A 111 1.74 -0.35 -9.26
C PRO A 111 1.17 0.57 -8.17
N PHE A 112 0.36 0.01 -7.28
CA PHE A 112 -0.10 0.62 -6.03
C PHE A 112 -0.25 -0.44 -4.93
N ASP A 113 -0.48 -0.01 -3.69
CA ASP A 113 -0.52 -0.86 -2.48
C ASP A 113 0.65 -1.85 -2.34
N PRO A 114 1.90 -1.34 -2.20
CA PRO A 114 3.07 -2.19 -2.27
C PRO A 114 3.26 -3.03 -1.00
N THR A 115 3.65 -4.29 -1.18
CA THR A 115 4.14 -5.17 -0.12
C THR A 115 5.45 -5.83 -0.46
N LEU A 116 6.44 -5.72 0.42
CA LEU A 116 7.76 -6.32 0.24
C LEU A 116 7.89 -7.67 0.94
N THR A 117 8.68 -8.54 0.31
CA THR A 117 9.15 -9.80 0.89
C THR A 117 10.61 -10.03 0.51
N VAL A 118 11.36 -10.70 1.37
CA VAL A 118 12.73 -11.14 1.05
C VAL A 118 12.66 -12.50 0.38
N LEU A 119 13.29 -12.62 -0.79
CA LEU A 119 13.43 -13.84 -1.56
C LEU A 119 14.89 -14.31 -1.49
N ASP A 120 15.08 -15.58 -1.14
CA ASP A 120 16.38 -16.27 -1.11
C ASP A 120 17.50 -15.54 -0.34
N GLY A 121 17.12 -14.65 0.59
CA GLY A 121 18.00 -13.93 1.51
C GLY A 121 18.68 -12.68 0.93
N ASP A 122 18.75 -12.54 -0.40
CA ASP A 122 19.50 -11.45 -1.06
C ASP A 122 18.67 -10.62 -2.04
N SER A 123 17.48 -11.07 -2.39
CA SER A 123 16.59 -10.46 -3.37
C SER A 123 15.31 -9.98 -2.68
N LEU A 124 14.66 -9.00 -3.29
CA LEU A 124 13.37 -8.49 -2.86
C LEU A 124 12.33 -8.84 -3.90
N ARG A 125 11.19 -9.36 -3.45
CA ARG A 125 9.97 -9.44 -4.26
C ARG A 125 8.98 -8.43 -3.73
N ILE A 126 8.53 -7.54 -4.61
CA ILE A 126 7.41 -6.63 -4.35
C ILE A 126 6.14 -7.23 -4.92
N TYR A 127 5.08 -7.23 -4.13
CA TYR A 127 3.70 -7.48 -4.52
C TYR A 127 2.98 -6.14 -4.60
N PHE A 128 2.06 -5.98 -5.54
CA PHE A 128 1.32 -4.73 -5.72
C PHE A 128 -0.02 -4.97 -6.41
N SER A 129 -0.98 -4.09 -6.15
CA SER A 129 -2.22 -3.97 -6.90
C SER A 129 -1.94 -3.33 -8.27
N SER A 130 -2.58 -3.85 -9.31
CA SER A 130 -2.60 -3.27 -10.67
C SER A 130 -3.77 -3.87 -11.46
N SER A 131 -4.04 -3.37 -12.66
CA SER A 131 -5.08 -3.86 -13.58
C SER A 131 -4.63 -3.69 -15.02
N ASP A 132 -5.16 -4.52 -15.92
CA ASP A 132 -5.03 -4.29 -17.36
C ASP A 132 -6.00 -3.19 -17.78
N GLY A 133 -5.46 -2.03 -18.17
CA GLY A 133 -6.22 -0.80 -18.31
C GLY A 133 -6.51 -0.12 -16.98
N MET A 134 -6.98 1.13 -17.06
CA MET A 134 -7.48 1.86 -15.90
C MET A 134 -9.01 1.69 -15.81
N PRO A 135 -9.55 1.15 -14.70
CA PRO A 135 -10.98 0.98 -14.53
C PRO A 135 -11.73 2.31 -14.65
N GLY A 136 -12.73 2.36 -15.53
CA GLY A 136 -13.45 3.61 -15.84
C GLY A 136 -14.34 4.15 -14.71
N MET A 137 -14.64 3.34 -13.69
CA MET A 137 -15.53 3.67 -12.57
C MET A 137 -14.86 3.46 -11.19
N GLY A 138 -13.52 3.52 -11.14
CA GLY A 138 -12.74 3.16 -9.95
C GLY A 138 -12.51 1.64 -9.84
N LEU A 139 -11.93 1.19 -8.72
CA LEU A 139 -11.41 -0.18 -8.55
C LEU A 139 -12.51 -1.26 -8.73
N ASP A 140 -12.39 -2.07 -9.78
CA ASP A 140 -13.28 -3.20 -10.13
C ASP A 140 -12.54 -4.55 -10.16
N SER A 141 -13.21 -5.63 -10.59
CA SER A 141 -12.64 -6.99 -10.60
C SER A 141 -11.46 -7.18 -11.58
N THR A 142 -11.09 -6.17 -12.35
CA THR A 142 -9.87 -6.22 -13.18
C THR A 142 -8.60 -5.96 -12.35
N VAL A 143 -8.74 -5.43 -11.15
CA VAL A 143 -7.63 -5.17 -10.23
C VAL A 143 -7.23 -6.44 -9.50
N ASN A 144 -5.98 -6.85 -9.69
CA ASN A 144 -5.40 -8.07 -9.15
C ASN A 144 -4.07 -7.78 -8.44
N THR A 145 -3.56 -8.75 -7.69
CA THR A 145 -2.20 -8.69 -7.16
C THR A 145 -1.19 -9.24 -8.17
N TYR A 146 -0.18 -8.44 -8.49
CA TYR A 146 0.97 -8.83 -9.31
C TYR A 146 2.25 -8.79 -8.48
N SER A 147 3.37 -9.20 -9.08
CA SER A 147 4.67 -9.10 -8.43
C SER A 147 5.81 -8.78 -9.38
N ALA A 148 6.92 -8.32 -8.81
CA ALA A 148 8.18 -8.09 -9.50
C ALA A 148 9.36 -8.40 -8.56
N ILE A 149 10.50 -8.79 -9.11
CA ILE A 149 11.70 -9.17 -8.35
C ILE A 149 12.87 -8.24 -8.68
N GLY A 150 13.60 -7.81 -7.65
CA GLY A 150 14.78 -6.96 -7.78
C GLY A 150 15.87 -7.32 -6.78
N THR A 151 17.11 -6.90 -7.07
CA THR A 151 18.30 -7.17 -6.22
C THR A 151 18.90 -5.92 -5.60
N ASP A 152 18.39 -4.73 -5.91
CA ASP A 152 18.84 -3.46 -5.33
C ASP A 152 17.73 -2.72 -4.56
N GLY A 153 16.49 -3.20 -4.67
CA GLY A 153 15.30 -2.62 -4.04
C GLY A 153 14.72 -1.41 -4.78
N ILE A 154 15.30 -1.01 -5.91
CA ILE A 154 14.87 0.12 -6.74
C ILE A 154 14.39 -0.39 -8.10
N HIS A 155 15.19 -1.22 -8.77
CA HIS A 155 14.87 -1.79 -10.07
C HIS A 155 14.34 -3.20 -9.91
N TYR A 156 13.12 -3.42 -10.41
CA TYR A 156 12.44 -4.70 -10.38
C TYR A 156 12.12 -5.17 -11.81
N THR A 157 12.06 -6.48 -11.99
CA THR A 157 11.57 -7.13 -13.21
C THR A 157 10.21 -7.74 -12.93
N PHE A 158 9.20 -7.35 -13.72
CA PHE A 158 7.83 -7.86 -13.63
C PHE A 158 7.78 -9.39 -13.80
N GLU A 159 7.02 -10.06 -12.94
CA GLU A 159 6.72 -11.49 -13.09
C GLU A 159 5.40 -11.65 -13.88
N PRO A 160 5.40 -12.30 -15.07
CA PRO A 160 4.20 -12.40 -15.89
C PRO A 160 3.04 -13.11 -15.19
N GLY A 161 1.84 -12.50 -15.25
CA GLY A 161 0.60 -13.04 -14.70
C GLY A 161 0.33 -12.63 -13.24
N ALA A 162 -0.96 -12.54 -12.90
CA ALA A 162 -1.39 -12.26 -11.54
C ALA A 162 -0.89 -13.35 -10.56
N ARG A 163 -0.53 -12.94 -9.35
CA ARG A 163 -0.22 -13.84 -8.23
C ARG A 163 -1.49 -14.27 -7.51
N VAL A 164 -2.46 -13.37 -7.43
CA VAL A 164 -3.79 -13.61 -6.88
C VAL A 164 -4.79 -12.81 -7.71
N ASP A 165 -5.81 -13.52 -8.22
CA ASP A 165 -6.94 -12.98 -8.94
C ASP A 165 -8.25 -13.62 -8.46
N VAL A 166 -9.34 -12.86 -8.55
CA VAL A 166 -10.69 -13.34 -8.25
C VAL A 166 -11.63 -12.80 -9.33
N SER A 167 -12.28 -13.69 -10.09
CA SER A 167 -13.05 -13.34 -11.30
C SER A 167 -14.04 -12.17 -11.11
N ASP A 168 -14.71 -12.16 -9.96
CA ASP A 168 -15.84 -11.27 -9.69
C ASP A 168 -15.54 -10.24 -8.59
N ASN A 169 -14.29 -10.14 -8.12
CA ASN A 169 -13.90 -9.20 -7.08
C ASN A 169 -12.50 -8.63 -7.32
N ARG A 170 -12.34 -7.36 -6.96
CA ARG A 170 -10.99 -6.76 -6.91
C ARG A 170 -10.17 -7.43 -5.82
N VAL A 171 -8.87 -7.50 -6.05
CA VAL A 171 -7.89 -7.95 -5.07
C VAL A 171 -6.85 -6.83 -4.91
N ILE A 172 -6.96 -6.10 -3.80
CA ILE A 172 -6.14 -4.92 -3.46
C ILE A 172 -5.44 -5.10 -2.11
N ASP A 173 -4.54 -4.19 -1.76
CA ASP A 173 -3.82 -4.18 -0.48
C ASP A 173 -3.20 -5.55 -0.13
N PRO A 174 -2.32 -6.09 -0.99
CA PRO A 174 -1.69 -7.38 -0.74
C PRO A 174 -0.90 -7.32 0.58
N ALA A 175 -1.13 -8.28 1.47
CA ALA A 175 -0.29 -8.54 2.64
C ALA A 175 0.29 -9.95 2.50
N VAL A 176 1.61 -10.04 2.44
CA VAL A 176 2.33 -11.29 2.12
C VAL A 176 3.43 -11.52 3.14
N ILE A 177 3.47 -12.73 3.69
CA ILE A 177 4.52 -13.14 4.63
C ILE A 177 4.92 -14.59 4.38
N HIS A 178 6.22 -14.88 4.44
CA HIS A 178 6.71 -16.26 4.53
C HIS A 178 6.76 -16.67 6.00
N PHE A 179 5.93 -17.62 6.40
CA PHE A 179 5.84 -18.07 7.79
C PHE A 179 5.65 -19.59 7.87
N GLY A 180 6.51 -20.26 8.64
CA GLY A 180 6.52 -21.71 8.75
C GLY A 180 6.88 -22.36 7.40
N PRO A 181 6.08 -23.32 6.90
CA PRO A 181 6.42 -24.07 5.68
C PRO A 181 6.09 -23.34 4.37
N GLY A 182 5.55 -22.12 4.40
CA GLY A 182 5.12 -21.48 3.16
C GLY A 182 4.74 -20.02 3.23
N TRP A 183 4.28 -19.54 2.08
CA TRP A 183 3.80 -18.19 1.85
C TRP A 183 2.33 -18.06 2.24
N HIS A 184 2.01 -16.99 2.95
CA HIS A 184 0.66 -16.62 3.33
C HIS A 184 0.30 -15.30 2.68
N TYR A 185 -0.89 -15.24 2.10
CA TYR A 185 -1.43 -14.07 1.44
C TYR A 185 -2.74 -13.68 2.12
N ALA A 186 -2.92 -12.38 2.35
CA ALA A 186 -4.17 -11.79 2.77
C ALA A 186 -4.44 -10.49 2.00
N ALA A 187 -5.73 -10.18 1.82
CA ALA A 187 -6.21 -8.94 1.25
C ALA A 187 -7.57 -8.59 1.91
N PRO A 188 -7.95 -7.31 1.97
CA PRO A 188 -9.28 -6.90 2.42
C PRO A 188 -10.39 -7.51 1.55
N ALA A 189 -11.50 -7.88 2.18
CA ALA A 189 -12.67 -8.42 1.47
C ALA A 189 -13.57 -7.32 0.83
N GLY A 190 -13.29 -6.03 1.09
CA GLY A 190 -14.18 -4.91 0.80
C GLY A 190 -13.50 -3.73 0.10
N ALA A 191 -14.21 -2.61 -0.01
CA ALA A 191 -13.58 -1.35 -0.43
C ALA A 191 -12.71 -0.78 0.70
N PRO A 192 -11.67 0.01 0.40
CA PRO A 192 -11.04 0.91 1.37
C PRO A 192 -12.07 1.87 2.00
#